data_AF-A0A2V6KKJ0-F1
#
_entry.id   AF-A0A2V6KKJ0-F1
#
_cell.length_a   1.000
_cell.length_b   1.000
_cell.length_c   1.000
_cell.angle_alpha   90.00
_cell.angle_beta   90.00
_cell.angle_gamma   90.00
#
_symmetry.space_group_name_H-M   'P 1'
#
loop_
_entity.id
_entity.type
_entity.pdbx_description
1 polymer ?
#
loop_
_entity_poly.entity_id
_entity_poly.type
_entity_poly.pdbx_seq_one_letter_code
_entity_poly.pdbx_strand_id
1 'polypeptide(L)'
;AAAAKANGAMFLGPNTLGALSPGKAVVGMIGGRAESARQWFKPGIPKGVGVISRSGGMASSTGYYLGQAGVRISTIVHIGGDAVLGIRIPDAALMFEADPFTEAIVIFGEIGSSQEEELAQLIVARKVTKPVIAYIGGKAAREGTRFSHAGAIIEGGRGTHAGKVNKRTKSHERS
;
A
#
# COMPACT_ATOMS: atom_id res chain seq x y z
N ALA A 1 9.49 1.42 -15.82
CA ALA A 1 9.69 2.50 -14.82
C ALA A 1 10.50 3.68 -15.38
N ALA A 2 11.77 3.52 -15.77
CA ALA A 2 12.62 4.64 -16.25
C ALA A 2 12.02 5.40 -17.45
N ALA A 3 11.54 4.69 -18.48
CA ALA A 3 10.89 5.29 -19.64
C ALA A 3 9.63 6.09 -19.25
N ALA A 4 8.80 5.59 -18.33
CA ALA A 4 7.63 6.31 -17.85
C ALA A 4 8.03 7.63 -17.16
N LYS A 5 9.03 7.58 -16.27
CA LYS A 5 9.57 8.77 -15.60
C LYS A 5 10.13 9.80 -16.60
N ALA A 6 10.88 9.35 -17.60
CA ALA A 6 11.43 10.21 -18.65
C ALA A 6 10.35 10.94 -19.47
N ASN A 7 9.14 10.39 -19.51
CA ASN A 7 8.00 10.96 -20.22
C ASN A 7 6.95 11.59 -19.29
N GLY A 8 7.27 11.80 -18.00
CA GLY A 8 6.32 12.37 -17.03
C GLY A 8 5.09 11.50 -16.76
N ALA A 9 5.14 10.21 -17.09
CA ALA A 9 4.04 9.28 -16.91
C ALA A 9 4.15 8.52 -15.57
N MET A 10 2.99 8.30 -14.94
CA MET A 10 2.87 7.40 -13.80
C MET A 10 2.85 5.94 -14.28
N PHE A 11 3.59 5.07 -13.58
CA PHE A 11 3.65 3.63 -13.88
C PHE A 11 3.25 2.82 -12.65
N LEU A 12 2.13 2.11 -12.70
CA LEU A 12 1.69 1.22 -11.63
C LEU A 12 2.06 -0.22 -11.95
N GLY A 13 2.71 -0.92 -11.01
CA GLY A 13 3.23 -2.27 -11.21
C GLY A 13 4.74 -2.31 -11.48
N PRO A 14 5.27 -3.39 -12.09
CA PRO A 14 4.57 -4.54 -12.69
C PRO A 14 3.88 -5.46 -11.67
N ASN A 15 3.29 -6.57 -12.14
CA ASN A 15 2.63 -7.58 -11.30
C ASN A 15 1.57 -6.99 -10.36
N THR A 16 0.66 -6.22 -10.95
CA THR A 16 -0.38 -5.50 -10.23
C THR A 16 -1.77 -5.94 -10.66
N LEU A 17 -2.73 -5.87 -9.73
CA LEU A 17 -4.16 -5.97 -10.01
C LEU A 17 -4.74 -4.60 -10.40
N GLY A 18 -3.93 -3.55 -10.36
CA GLY A 18 -4.23 -2.17 -10.68
C GLY A 18 -4.72 -1.36 -9.49
N ALA A 19 -5.70 -0.49 -9.75
CA ALA A 19 -6.23 0.46 -8.78
C ALA A 19 -7.75 0.60 -8.94
N LEU A 20 -8.43 0.93 -7.84
CA LEU A 20 -9.87 1.10 -7.80
C LEU A 20 -10.23 2.29 -6.91
N SER A 21 -10.95 3.26 -7.46
CA SER A 21 -11.58 4.34 -6.70
C SER A 21 -13.10 4.17 -6.81
N PRO A 22 -13.81 3.81 -5.72
CA PRO A 22 -15.24 3.50 -5.81
C PRO A 22 -16.05 4.69 -6.32
N GLY A 23 -16.97 4.43 -7.25
CA GLY A 23 -17.80 5.47 -7.89
C GLY A 23 -17.06 6.32 -8.93
N LYS A 24 -15.76 6.10 -9.16
CA LYS A 24 -14.99 6.80 -10.19
C LYS A 24 -14.52 5.85 -11.29
N ALA A 25 -13.59 4.94 -10.97
CA ALA A 25 -12.98 4.07 -11.96
C ALA A 25 -12.33 2.83 -11.33
N VAL A 26 -12.15 1.81 -12.16
CA VAL A 26 -11.30 0.66 -11.89
C VAL A 26 -10.38 0.43 -13.09
N VAL A 27 -9.11 0.19 -12.81
CA VAL A 27 -8.14 -0.30 -13.78
C VAL A 27 -7.61 -1.61 -13.22
N GLY A 28 -7.77 -2.70 -13.96
CA GLY A 28 -7.38 -4.05 -13.55
C GLY A 28 -8.52 -4.84 -12.89
N MET A 29 -8.18 -5.72 -11.94
CA MET A 29 -9.07 -6.79 -11.42
C MET A 29 -9.33 -6.71 -9.90
N ILE A 30 -9.09 -5.55 -9.25
CA ILE A 30 -9.45 -5.36 -7.84
C ILE A 30 -10.96 -5.57 -7.67
N GLY A 31 -11.35 -6.49 -6.78
CA GLY A 31 -12.74 -6.87 -6.57
C GLY A 31 -13.32 -7.87 -7.58
N GLY A 32 -12.51 -8.36 -8.52
CA GLY A 32 -12.95 -9.35 -9.52
C GLY A 32 -13.99 -8.78 -10.49
N ARG A 33 -15.21 -9.32 -10.47
CA ARG A 33 -16.30 -8.86 -11.32
C ARG A 33 -16.74 -7.45 -10.91
N ALA A 34 -17.14 -6.63 -11.89
CA ALA A 34 -17.60 -5.27 -11.62
C ALA A 34 -18.78 -5.19 -10.64
N GLU A 35 -19.66 -6.19 -10.64
CA GLU A 35 -20.76 -6.31 -9.69
C GLU A 35 -20.26 -6.50 -8.25
N SER A 36 -19.35 -7.46 -8.03
CA SER A 36 -18.73 -7.71 -6.73
C SER A 36 -17.96 -6.49 -6.24
N ALA A 37 -17.16 -5.84 -7.10
CA ALA A 37 -16.44 -4.63 -6.76
C ALA A 37 -17.38 -3.48 -6.31
N ARG A 38 -18.51 -3.28 -7.00
CA ARG A 38 -19.54 -2.29 -6.62
C ARG A 38 -20.26 -2.67 -5.32
N GLN A 39 -20.42 -3.96 -5.05
CA GLN A 39 -21.03 -4.44 -3.82
C GLN A 39 -20.09 -4.23 -2.62
N TRP A 40 -18.83 -4.61 -2.75
CA TRP A 40 -17.84 -4.62 -1.67
C TRP A 40 -17.31 -3.23 -1.34
N PHE A 41 -17.00 -2.43 -2.36
CA PHE A 41 -16.34 -1.14 -2.16
C PHE A 41 -17.33 0.01 -2.31
N LYS A 42 -17.54 0.75 -1.22
CA LYS A 42 -18.42 1.91 -1.19
C LYS A 42 -17.60 3.20 -1.13
N PRO A 43 -18.02 4.27 -1.86
CA PRO A 43 -17.29 5.54 -1.89
C PRO A 43 -17.09 6.14 -0.49
N GLY A 44 -15.87 6.58 -0.21
CA GLY A 44 -15.51 7.38 0.96
C GLY A 44 -15.88 8.84 0.81
N ILE A 45 -17.19 9.15 0.75
CA ILE A 45 -17.69 10.52 0.72
C ILE A 45 -18.41 10.79 2.06
N PRO A 46 -18.04 11.86 2.80
CA PRO A 46 -17.07 12.89 2.42
C PRO A 46 -15.60 12.44 2.55
N LYS A 47 -15.31 11.42 3.37
CA LYS A 47 -13.96 10.89 3.59
C LYS A 47 -13.97 9.37 3.70
N GLY A 48 -12.86 8.74 3.34
CA GLY A 48 -12.62 7.31 3.54
C GLY A 48 -11.13 7.00 3.59
N VAL A 49 -10.80 5.71 3.64
CA VAL A 49 -9.41 5.27 3.77
C VAL A 49 -8.81 4.90 2.41
N GLY A 50 -7.56 5.32 2.21
CA GLY A 50 -6.73 4.88 1.11
C GLY A 50 -6.06 3.56 1.46
N VAL A 51 -6.10 2.57 0.58
CA VAL A 51 -5.49 1.25 0.81
C VAL A 51 -4.32 1.05 -0.14
N ILE A 52 -3.13 0.81 0.40
CA ILE A 52 -1.94 0.39 -0.34
C ILE A 52 -1.67 -1.08 -0.03
N SER A 53 -1.45 -1.91 -1.05
CA SER A 53 -1.05 -3.30 -0.83
C SER A 53 0.03 -3.73 -1.81
N ARG A 54 0.98 -4.54 -1.33
CA ARG A 54 1.95 -5.28 -2.18
C ARG A 54 1.38 -6.58 -2.75
N SER A 55 0.36 -7.15 -2.09
CA SER A 55 -0.30 -8.39 -2.49
C SER A 55 -1.65 -8.10 -3.14
N GLY A 56 -1.88 -8.67 -4.32
CA GLY A 56 -3.14 -8.48 -5.06
C GLY A 56 -4.35 -9.02 -4.32
N GLY A 57 -4.26 -10.25 -3.82
CA GLY A 57 -5.33 -10.85 -3.01
C GLY A 57 -5.65 -9.98 -1.79
N MET A 58 -4.61 -9.53 -1.09
CA MET A 58 -4.79 -8.69 0.10
C MET A 58 -5.28 -7.28 -0.23
N ALA A 59 -5.01 -6.73 -1.42
CA ALA A 59 -5.60 -5.46 -1.83
C ALA A 59 -7.13 -5.53 -1.84
N SER A 60 -7.68 -6.61 -2.42
CA SER A 60 -9.13 -6.83 -2.46
C SER A 60 -9.68 -7.22 -1.09
N SER A 61 -9.02 -8.15 -0.39
CA SER A 61 -9.48 -8.63 0.93
C SER A 61 -9.47 -7.54 1.99
N THR A 62 -8.43 -6.71 2.05
CA THR A 62 -8.36 -5.58 2.99
C THR A 62 -9.50 -4.59 2.72
N GLY A 63 -9.72 -4.21 1.46
CA GLY A 63 -10.86 -3.35 1.10
C GLY A 63 -12.22 -3.97 1.45
N TYR A 64 -12.37 -5.28 1.22
CA TYR A 64 -13.60 -6.02 1.53
C TYR A 64 -13.89 -6.01 3.02
N TYR A 65 -12.94 -6.44 3.85
CA TYR A 65 -13.14 -6.52 5.31
C TYR A 65 -13.30 -5.15 5.97
N LEU A 66 -12.59 -4.12 5.47
CA LEU A 66 -12.84 -2.73 5.88
C LEU A 66 -14.29 -2.32 5.56
N GLY A 67 -14.76 -2.62 4.35
CA GLY A 67 -16.15 -2.36 3.95
C GLY A 67 -17.18 -3.08 4.83
N GLN A 68 -16.94 -4.35 5.17
CA GLN A 68 -17.79 -5.10 6.11
C GLN A 68 -17.82 -4.49 7.51
N ALA A 69 -16.71 -3.89 7.96
CA ALA A 69 -16.62 -3.17 9.23
C ALA A 69 -17.20 -1.74 9.15
N GLY A 70 -17.83 -1.34 8.04
CA GLY A 70 -18.42 -0.02 7.86
C GLY A 70 -17.43 1.07 7.43
N VAL A 71 -16.16 0.73 7.19
CA VAL A 71 -15.15 1.68 6.73
C VAL A 71 -15.30 1.91 5.22
N ARG A 72 -15.35 3.18 4.82
CA ARG A 72 -15.46 3.57 3.40
C ARG A 72 -14.08 3.72 2.76
N ILE A 73 -14.03 3.55 1.44
CA ILE A 73 -12.78 3.50 0.69
C ILE A 73 -12.68 4.71 -0.24
N SER A 74 -11.55 5.43 -0.19
CA SER A 74 -11.23 6.48 -1.16
C SER A 74 -10.66 5.87 -2.44
N THR A 75 -9.54 5.15 -2.33
CA THR A 75 -8.90 4.39 -3.41
C THR A 75 -8.14 3.19 -2.85
N ILE A 76 -8.16 2.06 -3.57
CA ILE A 76 -7.29 0.90 -3.34
C ILE A 76 -6.25 0.88 -4.45
N VAL A 77 -4.98 0.73 -4.10
CA VAL A 77 -3.89 0.54 -5.04
C VAL A 77 -3.09 -0.71 -4.69
N HIS A 78 -3.02 -1.64 -5.64
CA HIS A 78 -2.06 -2.74 -5.59
C HIS A 78 -0.79 -2.27 -6.30
N ILE A 79 0.29 -2.02 -5.58
CA ILE A 79 1.52 -1.47 -6.20
C ILE A 79 2.37 -2.51 -6.94
N GLY A 80 2.15 -3.79 -6.63
CA GLY A 80 2.91 -4.92 -7.16
C GLY A 80 3.94 -5.48 -6.18
N GLY A 81 4.26 -6.76 -6.39
CA GLY A 81 5.18 -7.53 -5.53
C GLY A 81 6.63 -7.58 -6.01
N ASP A 82 6.91 -7.06 -7.20
CA ASP A 82 8.21 -7.21 -7.86
C ASP A 82 9.29 -6.30 -7.22
N ALA A 83 10.56 -6.61 -7.49
CA ALA A 83 11.70 -5.88 -6.94
C ALA A 83 11.79 -4.43 -7.45
N VAL A 84 11.44 -4.21 -8.72
CA VAL A 84 11.47 -2.91 -9.38
C VAL A 84 10.05 -2.48 -9.70
N LEU A 85 9.53 -1.54 -8.92
CA LEU A 85 8.19 -0.97 -9.10
C LEU A 85 8.27 0.42 -9.73
N GLY A 86 7.17 0.85 -10.36
CA GLY A 86 6.97 2.26 -10.71
C GLY A 86 6.56 3.08 -9.50
N ILE A 87 5.28 2.99 -9.13
CA ILE A 87 4.74 3.57 -7.90
C ILE A 87 5.05 2.63 -6.73
N ARG A 88 5.66 3.18 -5.68
CA ARG A 88 6.02 2.46 -4.44
C ARG A 88 5.11 2.88 -3.29
N ILE A 89 5.19 2.20 -2.15
CA ILE A 89 4.44 2.58 -0.92
C ILE A 89 4.61 4.06 -0.56
N PRO A 90 5.83 4.62 -0.42
CA PRO A 90 5.99 6.04 -0.07
C PRO A 90 5.39 6.98 -1.12
N ASP A 91 5.46 6.62 -2.40
CA ASP A 91 4.92 7.45 -3.49
C ASP A 91 3.39 7.47 -3.44
N ALA A 92 2.76 6.30 -3.28
CA ALA A 92 1.31 6.19 -3.10
C ALA A 92 0.82 6.88 -1.82
N ALA A 93 1.60 6.83 -0.73
CA ALA A 93 1.26 7.52 0.50
C ALA A 93 1.26 9.05 0.33
N LEU A 94 2.20 9.62 -0.44
CA LEU A 94 2.20 11.05 -0.77
C LEU A 94 1.01 11.43 -1.67
N MET A 95 0.62 10.55 -2.59
CA MET A 95 -0.61 10.75 -3.38
C MET A 95 -1.85 10.77 -2.47
N PHE A 96 -1.90 9.85 -1.49
CA PHE A 96 -2.98 9.83 -0.51
C PHE A 96 -2.95 11.02 0.44
N GLU A 97 -1.78 11.53 0.82
CA GLU A 97 -1.65 12.78 1.58
C GLU A 97 -2.30 13.94 0.83
N ALA A 98 -2.06 14.05 -0.49
CA ALA A 98 -2.64 15.10 -1.33
C ALA A 98 -4.13 14.91 -1.65
N ASP A 99 -4.68 13.69 -1.53
CA ASP A 99 -6.08 13.42 -1.86
C ASP A 99 -7.04 13.89 -0.75
N PRO A 100 -7.90 14.90 -0.98
CA PRO A 100 -8.80 15.43 0.05
C PRO A 100 -9.86 14.41 0.53
N PHE A 101 -10.13 13.35 -0.25
CA PHE A 101 -11.09 12.30 0.11
C PHE A 101 -10.49 11.21 1.01
N THR A 102 -9.15 11.18 1.12
CA THR A 102 -8.45 10.22 1.97
C THR A 102 -8.23 10.83 3.36
N GLU A 103 -8.74 10.19 4.40
CA GLU A 103 -8.53 10.61 5.81
C GLU A 103 -7.46 9.81 6.54
N ALA A 104 -7.24 8.56 6.13
CA ALA A 104 -6.23 7.68 6.70
C ALA A 104 -5.72 6.72 5.63
N ILE A 105 -4.52 6.20 5.83
CA ILE A 105 -3.84 5.29 4.90
C ILE A 105 -3.68 3.93 5.58
N VAL A 106 -4.25 2.91 4.97
CA VAL A 106 -4.12 1.51 5.39
C VAL A 106 -3.12 0.81 4.46
N ILE A 107 -2.16 0.11 5.03
CA ILE A 107 -1.07 -0.53 4.29
C ILE A 107 -1.03 -2.00 4.63
N PHE A 108 -1.12 -2.84 3.60
CA PHE A 108 -0.72 -4.24 3.65
C PHE A 108 0.67 -4.37 3.03
N GLY A 109 1.69 -4.29 3.89
CA GLY A 109 3.09 -4.43 3.55
C GLY A 109 3.58 -5.87 3.68
N GLU A 110 4.79 -6.10 3.20
CA GLU A 110 5.47 -7.40 3.24
C GLU A 110 6.95 -7.18 3.53
N ILE A 111 7.60 -8.15 4.17
CA ILE A 111 9.08 -8.15 4.28
C ILE A 111 9.78 -8.08 2.91
N GLY A 112 11.05 -7.70 2.90
CA GLY A 112 11.89 -7.76 1.70
C GLY A 112 11.80 -6.55 0.76
N SER A 113 11.93 -5.36 1.33
CA SER A 113 12.30 -4.08 0.68
C SER A 113 12.42 -3.00 1.77
N SER A 114 12.84 -1.78 1.41
CA SER A 114 12.92 -0.62 2.31
C SER A 114 11.71 0.32 2.27
N GLN A 115 10.66 -0.02 1.52
CA GLN A 115 9.59 0.94 1.19
C GLN A 115 8.82 1.44 2.43
N GLU A 116 8.54 0.55 3.38
CA GLU A 116 7.88 0.90 4.63
C GLU A 116 8.78 1.74 5.54
N GLU A 117 10.09 1.47 5.57
CA GLU A 117 11.06 2.31 6.27
C GLU A 117 11.18 3.71 5.65
N GLU A 118 11.13 3.82 4.32
CA GLU A 118 11.11 5.11 3.61
C GLU A 118 9.82 5.88 3.92
N LEU A 119 8.66 5.21 3.95
CA LEU A 119 7.42 5.85 4.40
C LEU A 119 7.53 6.32 5.86
N ALA A 120 8.13 5.52 6.75
CA ALA A 120 8.33 5.95 8.14
C ALA A 120 9.18 7.22 8.23
N GLN A 121 10.17 7.40 7.36
CA GLN A 121 10.95 8.64 7.26
C GLN A 121 10.07 9.82 6.81
N LEU A 122 9.16 9.62 5.85
CA LEU A 122 8.22 10.66 5.41
C LEU A 122 7.26 11.09 6.53
N ILE A 123 6.80 10.15 7.35
CA ILE A 123 5.96 10.44 8.53
C ILE A 123 6.74 11.27 9.55
N VAL A 124 7.97 10.85 9.89
CA VAL A 124 8.84 11.60 10.83
C VAL A 124 9.16 12.99 10.30
N ALA A 125 9.39 13.13 9.00
CA ALA A 125 9.62 14.41 8.34
C ALA A 125 8.34 15.24 8.13
N ARG A 126 7.18 14.81 8.66
CA ARG A 126 5.87 15.48 8.51
C ARG A 126 5.45 15.73 7.06
N LYS A 127 5.93 14.92 6.13
CA LYS A 127 5.52 14.94 4.71
C LYS A 127 4.29 14.07 4.44
N VAL A 128 4.04 13.09 5.31
CA VAL A 128 2.78 12.35 5.39
C VAL A 128 2.24 12.59 6.79
N THR A 129 1.12 13.29 6.88
CA THR A 129 0.55 13.71 8.16
C THR A 129 -0.74 12.97 8.48
N LYS A 130 -1.40 12.39 7.47
CA LYS A 130 -2.56 11.53 7.67
C LYS A 130 -2.20 10.29 8.49
N PRO A 131 -3.11 9.80 9.35
CA PRO A 131 -2.91 8.56 10.10
C PRO A 131 -2.56 7.38 9.19
N VAL A 132 -1.54 6.61 9.56
CA VAL A 132 -1.08 5.42 8.82
C VAL A 132 -1.23 4.16 9.67
N ILE A 133 -2.02 3.21 9.17
CA ILE A 133 -2.23 1.88 9.75
C ILE A 133 -1.55 0.84 8.86
N ALA A 134 -0.47 0.24 9.34
CA ALA A 134 0.28 -0.77 8.58
C ALA A 134 0.22 -2.15 9.23
N TYR A 135 -0.05 -3.17 8.42
CA TYR A 135 0.22 -4.58 8.71
C TYR A 135 1.41 -5.02 7.87
N ILE A 136 2.37 -5.73 8.48
CA ILE A 136 3.56 -6.25 7.79
C ILE A 136 3.51 -7.77 7.81
N GLY A 137 3.23 -8.38 6.65
CA GLY A 137 3.25 -9.83 6.49
C GLY A 137 4.66 -10.41 6.53
N GLY A 138 4.78 -11.71 6.83
CA GLY A 138 6.04 -12.45 6.75
C GLY A 138 6.84 -12.56 8.06
N LYS A 139 6.22 -12.33 9.23
CA LYS A 139 6.88 -12.48 10.54
C LYS A 139 7.56 -13.84 10.76
N ALA A 140 7.00 -14.91 10.22
CA ALA A 140 7.53 -16.27 10.37
C ALA A 140 8.63 -16.63 9.35
N ALA A 141 8.98 -15.71 8.43
CA ALA A 141 9.99 -15.96 7.43
C ALA A 141 11.39 -16.06 8.06
N ARG A 142 12.13 -17.10 7.70
CA ARG A 142 13.52 -17.28 8.11
C ARG A 142 14.44 -16.46 7.19
N GLU A 143 15.55 -15.99 7.73
CA GLU A 143 16.59 -15.33 6.94
C GLU A 143 17.04 -16.24 5.78
N GLY A 144 17.18 -15.68 4.58
CA GLY A 144 17.45 -16.44 3.35
C GLY A 144 16.22 -17.03 2.65
N THR A 145 15.01 -16.90 3.20
CA THR A 145 13.78 -17.38 2.54
C THR A 145 13.33 -16.39 1.45
N ARG A 146 13.33 -16.82 0.18
CA ARG A 146 12.65 -16.08 -0.90
C ARG A 146 11.14 -16.32 -0.82
N PHE A 147 10.36 -15.26 -0.66
CA PHE A 147 8.89 -15.33 -0.79
C PHE A 147 8.46 -15.11 -2.25
N SER A 148 7.30 -15.69 -2.61
CA SER A 148 6.78 -15.82 -3.98
C SER A 148 6.56 -14.50 -4.75
N HIS A 149 6.63 -13.35 -4.08
CA HIS A 149 6.71 -12.05 -4.73
C HIS A 149 8.18 -11.72 -4.97
N ALA A 150 8.59 -11.68 -6.25
CA ALA A 150 9.96 -11.83 -6.75
C ALA A 150 11.03 -10.82 -6.27
N GLY A 151 10.75 -9.95 -5.28
CA GLY A 151 11.69 -8.99 -4.72
C GLY A 151 12.02 -9.13 -3.24
N ALA A 152 11.44 -10.10 -2.51
CA ALA A 152 11.64 -10.18 -1.06
C ALA A 152 13.03 -10.77 -0.69
N ILE A 153 14.08 -9.95 -0.78
CA ILE A 153 15.42 -10.26 -0.27
C ILE A 153 15.62 -9.47 1.04
N ILE A 154 16.03 -10.18 2.10
CA ILE A 154 16.41 -9.58 3.38
C ILE A 154 17.93 -9.45 3.38
N GLU A 155 18.46 -8.22 3.32
CA GLU A 155 19.90 -7.96 3.32
C GLU A 155 20.27 -6.90 4.39
N GLY A 156 21.33 -7.17 5.16
CA GLY A 156 21.96 -6.20 6.06
C GLY A 156 21.05 -5.62 7.15
N GLY A 157 20.05 -6.38 7.62
CA GLY A 157 19.11 -5.96 8.67
C GLY A 157 17.98 -5.02 8.22
N ARG A 158 17.96 -4.57 6.96
CA ARG A 158 16.86 -3.81 6.34
C ARG A 158 15.85 -4.77 5.68
N GLY A 159 14.57 -4.41 5.69
CA GLY A 159 13.53 -5.26 5.11
C GLY A 159 13.08 -6.43 5.98
N THR A 160 13.62 -6.57 7.20
CA THR A 160 13.15 -7.53 8.21
C THR A 160 11.83 -7.07 8.83
N HIS A 161 11.01 -8.01 9.30
CA HIS A 161 9.79 -7.67 10.03
C HIS A 161 10.09 -6.80 11.27
N ALA A 162 11.13 -7.14 12.04
CA ALA A 162 11.55 -6.38 13.21
C ALA A 162 11.97 -4.94 12.87
N GLY A 163 12.75 -4.74 11.79
CA GLY A 163 13.16 -3.43 11.32
C GLY A 163 11.97 -2.54 10.91
N LYS A 164 10.99 -3.12 10.22
CA LYS A 164 9.76 -2.42 9.79
C LYS A 164 8.86 -2.03 10.96
N VAL A 165 8.67 -2.91 11.94
CA VAL A 165 7.83 -2.62 13.11
C VAL A 165 8.50 -1.64 14.07
N ASN A 166 9.78 -1.83 14.41
CA ASN A 166 10.45 -1.00 15.42
C ASN A 166 10.62 0.48 15.00
N LYS A 167 10.78 0.76 13.69
CA LYS A 167 10.83 2.14 13.20
C LYS A 167 9.48 2.85 13.30
N ARG A 168 8.37 2.11 13.30
CA ARG A 168 7.02 2.66 13.46
C ARG A 168 6.72 3.00 14.93
N THR A 169 7.14 2.18 15.88
CA THR A 169 6.90 2.46 17.31
C THR A 169 7.60 3.74 17.75
N LYS A 170 8.85 3.96 17.31
CA LYS A 170 9.61 5.17 17.62
C LYS A 170 9.05 6.46 17.01
N SER A 171 8.19 6.39 15.98
CA SER A 171 7.57 7.57 15.40
C SER A 171 6.28 7.98 16.11
N HIS A 172 5.58 7.06 16.78
CA HIS A 172 4.45 7.38 17.67
C HIS A 172 4.89 7.94 19.03
N GLU A 173 6.07 7.57 19.53
CA GLU A 173 6.58 8.05 20.83
C GLU A 173 7.20 9.47 20.76
N ARG A 174 7.38 10.05 19.58
CA ARG A 174 8.00 11.39 19.39
C ARG A 174 7.00 12.47 18.93
N SER A 175 5.70 12.20 19.00
CA SER A 175 4.63 13.11 18.61
C SER A 175 3.85 13.61 19.83
#